data_AF-D8R0B1-F1
#
_entry.id   AF-D8R0B1-F1
#
_cell.length_a   1.000
_cell.length_b   1.000
_cell.length_c   1.000
_cell.angle_alpha   90.00
_cell.angle_beta   90.00
_cell.angle_gamma   90.00
#
_symmetry.space_group_name_H-M   'P 1'
#
loop_
_entity.id
_entity.type
_entity.pdbx_description
1 polymer ?
#
loop_
_entity_poly.entity_id
_entity_poly.type
_entity_poly.pdbx_seq_one_letter_code
_entity_poly.pdbx_strand_id
1 'polypeptide(L)'
;VWHKVAAFSGMAAVGLGTYGSHMYKPKNPVYKEVYNTAALYHLMHTAALVAAPVAKHPHVFGGLLSFGIVAFSGTCYTVAILENRKYAF
;
A
#
# COMPACT_ATOMS: atom_id res chain seq x y z
N VAL A 1 18.69 -5.91 -4.93
CA VAL A 1 17.31 -6.33 -5.29
C VAL A 1 16.27 -5.43 -4.65
N TRP A 2 16.29 -5.26 -3.32
CA TRP A 2 15.26 -4.51 -2.60
C TRP A 2 15.07 -3.05 -2.99
N HIS A 3 16.13 -2.32 -3.38
CA HIS A 3 15.96 -0.96 -3.91
C HIS A 3 15.12 -0.90 -5.20
N LYS A 4 15.20 -1.91 -6.06
CA LYS A 4 14.36 -2.00 -7.27
C LYS A 4 12.89 -2.22 -6.87
N VAL A 5 12.66 -3.13 -5.92
CA VAL A 5 11.32 -3.39 -5.37
C VAL A 5 10.74 -2.13 -4.73
N ALA A 6 11.53 -1.42 -3.92
CA ALA A 6 11.14 -0.14 -3.31
C ALA A 6 10.81 0.93 -4.37
N ALA A 7 11.60 1.02 -5.45
CA ALA A 7 11.35 1.97 -6.53
C ALA A 7 10.03 1.69 -7.27
N PHE A 8 9.76 0.44 -7.65
CA PHE A 8 8.50 0.06 -8.29
C PHE A 8 7.31 0.25 -7.33
N SER A 9 7.46 -0.15 -6.08
CA SER A 9 6.42 0.05 -5.06
C SER A 9 6.15 1.53 -4.80
N GLY A 10 7.18 2.38 -4.83
CA GLY A 10 7.04 3.83 -4.64
C GLY A 10 6.31 4.50 -5.77
N MET A 11 6.62 4.12 -7.01
CA MET A 11 5.88 4.57 -8.18
C MET A 11 4.39 4.19 -8.08
N ALA A 12 4.11 2.95 -7.67
CA ALA A 12 2.74 2.49 -7.47
C ALA A 12 2.03 3.24 -6.34
N ALA A 13 2.69 3.43 -5.19
CA ALA A 13 2.13 4.15 -4.04
C ALA A 13 1.78 5.60 -4.38
N VAL A 14 2.64 6.28 -5.15
CA VAL A 14 2.37 7.65 -5.63
C VAL A 14 1.19 7.66 -6.61
N GLY A 15 1.17 6.76 -7.59
CA GLY A 15 0.07 6.68 -8.57
C GLY A 15 -1.28 6.35 -7.92
N LEU A 16 -1.30 5.43 -6.96
CA LEU A 16 -2.51 5.12 -6.19
C LEU A 16 -2.89 6.29 -5.26
N GLY A 17 -1.92 6.97 -4.65
CA GLY A 17 -2.16 8.14 -3.81
C GLY A 17 -2.81 9.29 -4.58
N THR A 18 -2.31 9.61 -5.78
CA THR A 18 -2.89 10.66 -6.63
C THR A 18 -4.27 10.31 -7.16
N TYR A 19 -4.51 9.03 -7.49
CA TYR A 19 -5.85 8.55 -7.82
C TYR A 19 -6.81 8.79 -6.64
N GLY A 20 -6.39 8.44 -5.42
CA GLY A 20 -7.16 8.64 -4.19
C GLY A 20 -7.52 10.09 -3.89
N SER A 21 -6.57 11.01 -4.09
CA SER A 21 -6.76 12.43 -3.77
C SER A 21 -7.61 13.17 -4.80
N HIS A 22 -7.45 12.84 -6.10
CA HIS A 22 -8.04 13.63 -7.17
C HIS A 22 -9.23 12.97 -7.86
N MET A 23 -9.16 11.66 -8.11
CA MET A 23 -10.09 10.97 -9.00
C MET A 23 -11.10 10.11 -8.23
N TYR A 24 -10.69 9.57 -7.09
CA TYR A 24 -11.51 8.63 -6.32
C TYR A 24 -12.63 9.36 -5.56
N LYS A 25 -13.87 9.04 -5.93
CA LYS A 25 -15.10 9.63 -5.38
C LYS A 25 -16.11 8.51 -5.05
N PRO A 26 -15.98 7.85 -3.89
CA PRO A 26 -16.91 6.80 -3.49
C PRO A 26 -18.28 7.37 -3.12
N LYS A 27 -19.32 6.54 -3.20
CA LYS A 27 -20.67 6.91 -2.75
C LYS A 27 -20.71 7.11 -1.25
N ASN A 28 -20.04 6.25 -0.50
CA ASN A 28 -19.88 6.41 0.95
C ASN A 28 -18.50 6.98 1.30
N PRO A 29 -18.41 8.13 2.02
CA PRO A 29 -17.14 8.75 2.37
C PRO A 29 -16.23 7.87 3.23
N VAL A 30 -16.77 6.89 3.96
CA VAL A 30 -15.99 5.90 4.72
C VAL A 30 -14.99 5.16 3.83
N TYR A 31 -15.33 4.86 2.57
CA TYR A 31 -14.41 4.17 1.67
C TYR A 31 -13.28 5.07 1.17
N LYS A 32 -13.44 6.40 1.24
CA LYS A 32 -12.35 7.35 0.98
C LYS A 32 -11.32 7.31 2.10
N GLU A 33 -11.78 7.20 3.33
CA GLU A 33 -10.90 7.02 4.49
C GLU A 33 -10.13 5.70 4.39
N VAL A 34 -10.82 4.59 4.09
CA VAL A 34 -10.16 3.27 3.90
C VAL A 34 -9.13 3.32 2.77
N TYR A 35 -9.44 3.98 1.65
CA TYR A 35 -8.48 4.16 0.56
C TYR A 35 -7.24 4.97 1.00
N ASN A 36 -7.45 6.06 1.73
CA ASN A 36 -6.36 6.89 2.24
C ASN A 36 -5.48 6.12 3.23
N THR A 37 -6.10 5.31 4.10
CA THR A 37 -5.38 4.40 4.99
C THR A 37 -4.54 3.41 4.17
N ALA A 38 -5.13 2.75 3.16
CA ALA A 38 -4.41 1.83 2.29
C ALA A 38 -3.17 2.47 1.66
N ALA A 39 -3.32 3.69 1.12
CA ALA A 39 -2.25 4.46 0.48
C ALA A 39 -1.17 4.90 1.45
N LEU A 40 -1.55 5.37 2.64
CA LEU A 40 -0.59 5.75 3.68
C LEU A 40 0.29 4.55 4.07
N TYR A 41 -0.32 3.40 4.36
CA TYR A 41 0.44 2.22 4.75
C TYR A 41 1.26 1.63 3.61
N HIS A 42 0.79 1.69 2.37
CA HIS A 42 1.58 1.27 1.19
C HIS A 42 2.85 2.14 1.07
N LEU A 43 2.70 3.46 1.20
CA LEU A 43 3.83 4.39 1.17
C LEU A 43 4.80 4.15 2.35
N MET A 44 4.29 3.96 3.56
CA MET A 44 5.11 3.69 4.75
C MET A 44 5.93 2.40 4.63
N HIS A 45 5.31 1.31 4.16
CA HIS A 45 6.03 0.05 3.91
C HIS A 45 7.07 0.22 2.80
N THR A 46 6.77 1.00 1.77
CA THR A 46 7.71 1.32 0.69
C THR A 46 8.90 2.12 1.20
N ALA A 47 8.67 3.13 2.04
CA ALA A 47 9.73 3.90 2.67
C ALA A 47 10.62 3.00 3.52
N ALA A 48 10.02 2.09 4.31
CA ALA A 48 10.75 1.09 5.08
C ALA A 48 11.56 0.12 4.19
N LEU A 49 11.04 -0.27 3.01
CA LEU A 49 11.75 -1.14 2.06
C LEU A 49 13.07 -0.55 1.55
N VAL A 50 13.23 0.78 1.57
CA VAL A 50 14.51 1.43 1.23
C VAL A 50 15.62 1.00 2.20
N ALA A 51 15.29 0.81 3.48
CA ALA A 51 16.22 0.34 4.50
C ALA A 51 16.49 -1.17 4.47
N ALA A 52 15.80 -1.94 3.60
CA ALA A 52 15.92 -3.40 3.60
C ALA A 52 17.36 -3.92 3.41
N PRO A 53 18.23 -3.35 2.56
CA PRO A 53 19.60 -3.87 2.38
C PRO A 53 20.53 -3.71 3.58
N VAL A 54 20.23 -2.78 4.50
CA VAL A 54 21.05 -2.56 5.70
C VAL A 54 20.51 -3.30 6.93
N ALA A 55 19.36 -3.99 6.80
CA ALA A 55 18.80 -4.81 7.87
C ALA A 55 19.62 -6.09 8.06
N LYS A 56 19.63 -6.62 9.30
CA LYS A 56 20.31 -7.88 9.67
C LYS A 56 19.88 -9.09 8.80
N HIS A 57 18.60 -9.14 8.43
CA HIS A 57 18.01 -10.18 7.58
C HIS A 57 17.23 -9.54 6.42
N PRO A 58 17.91 -9.09 5.35
CA PRO A 58 17.31 -8.24 4.33
C PRO A 58 16.14 -8.91 3.58
N HIS A 59 16.22 -10.22 3.35
CA HIS A 59 15.16 -10.96 2.64
C HIS A 59 13.91 -11.18 3.48
N VAL A 60 14.06 -11.46 4.77
CA VAL A 60 12.94 -11.61 5.71
C VAL A 60 12.25 -10.26 5.90
N PHE A 61 13.04 -9.21 6.17
CA PHE A 61 12.53 -7.85 6.37
C PHE A 61 11.81 -7.33 5.11
N GLY A 62 12.46 -7.41 3.95
CA GLY A 62 11.86 -6.98 2.70
C GLY A 62 10.62 -7.81 2.33
N GLY A 63 10.69 -9.13 2.53
CA GLY A 63 9.57 -10.03 2.24
C GLY A 63 8.33 -9.73 3.08
N LEU A 64 8.50 -9.51 4.38
CA LEU A 64 7.40 -9.14 5.28
C LEU A 64 6.79 -7.79 4.91
N LEU A 65 7.60 -6.80 4.55
CA LEU A 65 7.09 -5.49 4.13
C LEU A 65 6.31 -5.57 2.81
N SER A 66 6.86 -6.29 1.83
CA SER A 66 6.15 -6.54 0.57
C SER A 66 4.85 -7.32 0.79
N PHE A 67 4.86 -8.30 1.69
CA PHE A 67 3.66 -9.02 2.08
C PHE A 67 2.62 -8.09 2.72
N GLY A 68 3.03 -7.20 3.63
CA GLY A 68 2.13 -6.19 4.22
C GLY A 68 1.50 -5.26 3.19
N ILE A 69 2.26 -4.83 2.17
CA ILE A 69 1.72 -4.03 1.07
C ILE A 69 0.60 -4.79 0.32
N VAL A 70 0.83 -6.06 -0.01
CA VAL A 70 -0.15 -6.84 -0.78
C VAL A 70 -1.35 -7.24 0.09
N ALA A 71 -1.10 -7.82 1.25
CA ALA A 71 -2.12 -8.41 2.10
C ALA A 71 -2.94 -7.37 2.87
N PHE A 72 -2.31 -6.29 3.38
CA PHE A 72 -3.03 -5.25 4.11
C PHE A 72 -3.46 -4.11 3.19
N SER A 73 -2.52 -3.41 2.55
CA SER A 73 -2.90 -2.27 1.70
C SER A 73 -3.71 -2.71 0.48
N GLY A 74 -3.36 -3.82 -0.17
CA GLY A 74 -4.10 -4.35 -1.33
C GLY A 74 -5.55 -4.70 -1.00
N THR A 75 -5.82 -5.25 0.18
CA THR A 75 -7.19 -5.60 0.60
C THR A 75 -7.99 -4.36 0.96
N CYS A 76 -7.39 -3.39 1.66
CA CYS A 76 -8.02 -2.08 1.91
C CYS A 76 -8.35 -1.34 0.60
N TYR A 77 -7.45 -1.35 -0.40
CA TYR A 77 -7.74 -0.80 -1.73
C TYR A 77 -8.92 -1.50 -2.39
N THR A 78 -8.98 -2.83 -2.32
CA THR A 78 -10.08 -3.62 -2.88
C THR A 78 -11.42 -3.30 -2.20
N VAL A 79 -11.44 -3.23 -0.87
CA VAL A 79 -12.62 -2.86 -0.08
C VAL A 79 -13.10 -1.45 -0.43
N ALA A 80 -12.17 -0.51 -0.58
CA ALA A 80 -12.48 0.85 -0.95
C ALA A 80 -13.08 0.90 -2.35
N ILE A 81 -12.38 0.41 -3.37
CA ILE A 81 -12.80 0.49 -4.77
C ILE A 81 -14.12 -0.23 -5.03
N LEU A 82 -14.34 -1.40 -4.40
CA LEU A 82 -15.58 -2.15 -4.53
C LEU A 82 -16.69 -1.64 -3.60
N GLU A 83 -16.40 -0.68 -2.73
CA GLU A 83 -17.30 -0.16 -1.70
C GLU A 83 -17.99 -1.29 -0.91
N ASN A 84 -17.27 -2.37 -0.60
CA ASN A 84 -17.81 -3.57 0.02
C ASN A 84 -16.86 -4.17 1.07
N ARG A 85 -17.30 -4.11 2.33
CA ARG A 85 -16.56 -4.64 3.49
C ARG A 85 -16.46 -6.17 3.55
N LYS A 86 -17.19 -6.92 2.72
CA LYS A 86 -17.05 -8.38 2.64
C LYS A 86 -15.64 -8.82 2.25
N TYR A 87 -14.90 -7.95 1.56
CA TYR A 87 -13.51 -8.19 1.15
C TYR A 87 -12.48 -7.70 2.18
N ALA A 88 -12.92 -7.20 3.34
CA ALA A 88 -12.04 -6.93 4.44
C ALA A 88 -11.59 -8.28 5.04
N PHE A 89 -10.27 -8.48 5.10
CA PHE A 89 -9.66 -9.60 5.81
C PHE A 89 -9.53 -9.28 7.29
#